data_AF-A0A2E0AH34-F1
#
_entry.id   AF-A0A2E0AH34-F1
#
_cell.length_a   1.000
_cell.length_b   1.000
_cell.length_c   1.000
_cell.angle_alpha   90.00
_cell.angle_beta   90.00
_cell.angle_gamma   90.00
#
_symmetry.space_group_name_H-M   'P 1'
#
loop_
_entity.id
_entity.type
_entity.pdbx_description
1 polymer ?
#
loop_
_entity_poly.entity_id
_entity_poly.type
_entity_poly.pdbx_seq_one_letter_code
_entity_poly.pdbx_strand_id
1 'polypeptide(L)'
;MLPKLAAEKTSIKALLPGDHARSSEECRLRNDRLSYFNIVRQLVNAQFVLSDQELATRLWQDIYDRDLDLGRITHLLYCCSVHDDDEVMRFEDDKYLSLID
;
A
#
# COMPACT_ATOMS: atom_id res chain seq x y z
N MET A 1 16.75 45.68 29.42
CA MET A 1 17.59 44.71 28.71
C MET A 1 16.91 43.35 28.78
N LEU A 2 16.21 42.93 27.72
CA LEU A 2 15.49 41.64 27.67
C LEU A 2 15.80 40.97 26.32
N PRO A 3 16.51 39.82 26.30
CA PRO A 3 16.79 39.06 25.10
C PRO A 3 15.75 37.94 24.95
N LYS A 4 14.80 38.04 24.00
CA LYS A 4 13.88 36.92 23.68
C LYS A 4 13.44 36.87 22.20
N LEU A 5 14.33 37.14 21.26
CA LEU A 5 14.00 37.06 19.82
C LEU A 5 14.80 36.01 19.04
N ALA A 6 15.68 35.24 19.69
CA ALA A 6 16.52 34.24 19.02
C ALA A 6 15.98 32.79 19.15
N ALA A 7 15.16 32.48 20.16
CA ALA A 7 14.71 31.11 20.41
C ALA A 7 13.51 30.67 19.54
N GLU A 8 12.82 31.60 18.87
CA GLU A 8 11.61 31.30 18.12
C GLU A 8 11.88 31.00 16.63
N LYS A 9 13.03 31.44 16.10
CA LYS A 9 13.40 31.20 14.69
C LYS A 9 13.83 29.75 14.40
N THR A 10 14.16 28.97 15.42
CA THR A 10 14.60 27.58 15.27
C THR A 10 13.42 26.63 15.02
N SER A 11 12.21 26.96 15.48
CA SER A 11 11.05 26.09 15.38
C SER A 11 10.41 26.11 13.98
N ILE A 12 10.44 27.24 13.28
CA ILE A 12 9.85 27.37 11.93
C ILE A 12 10.70 26.66 10.86
N LYS A 13 12.02 26.51 11.08
CA LYS A 13 12.91 25.80 10.15
C LYS A 13 12.64 24.29 10.09
N ALA A 14 12.03 23.70 11.12
CA ALA A 14 11.64 22.29 11.17
C ALA A 14 10.32 22.00 10.42
N LEU A 15 9.58 23.03 10.01
CA LEU A 15 8.36 22.92 9.19
C LEU A 15 8.65 23.07 7.69
N LEU A 16 9.92 23.11 7.29
CA LEU A 16 10.29 23.14 5.87
C LEU A 16 10.04 21.75 5.22
N PRO A 17 9.58 21.69 3.96
CA PRO A 17 8.90 20.52 3.40
C PRO A 17 9.80 19.30 3.09
N GLY A 18 11.07 19.31 3.47
CA GLY A 18 12.06 18.33 3.02
C GLY A 18 11.80 16.91 3.53
N ASP A 19 11.52 16.76 4.83
CA ASP A 19 11.28 15.43 5.43
C ASP A 19 9.81 15.02 5.38
N HIS A 20 8.88 15.97 5.39
CA HIS A 20 7.44 15.69 5.30
C HIS A 20 6.99 15.33 3.89
N ALA A 21 7.63 15.83 2.82
CA ALA A 21 7.31 15.41 1.45
C ALA A 21 7.75 13.97 1.18
N ARG A 22 8.98 13.59 1.57
CA ARG A 22 9.46 12.19 1.50
C ARG A 22 8.60 11.28 2.37
N SER A 23 8.27 11.70 3.59
CA SER A 23 7.37 10.96 4.48
C SER A 23 5.95 10.85 3.92
N SER A 24 5.43 11.88 3.24
CA SER A 24 4.11 11.86 2.61
C SER A 24 4.06 10.94 1.39
N GLU A 25 5.11 10.92 0.58
CA GLU A 25 5.20 10.04 -0.59
C GLU A 25 5.41 8.58 -0.18
N GLU A 26 6.27 8.31 0.80
CA GLU A 26 6.40 6.97 1.41
C GLU A 26 5.10 6.53 2.09
N CYS A 27 4.38 7.44 2.75
CA CYS A 27 3.06 7.17 3.33
C CYS A 27 2.02 6.84 2.25
N ARG A 28 2.04 7.57 1.11
CA ARG A 28 1.17 7.30 -0.04
C ARG A 28 1.48 5.94 -0.67
N LEU A 29 2.75 5.65 -0.97
CA LEU A 29 3.18 4.37 -1.53
C LEU A 29 2.86 3.19 -0.60
N ARG A 30 3.05 3.39 0.71
CA ARG A 30 2.66 2.39 1.72
C ARG A 30 1.15 2.20 1.80
N ASN A 31 0.37 3.28 1.69
CA ASN A 31 -1.09 3.21 1.65
C ASN A 31 -1.58 2.47 0.39
N ASP A 32 -0.97 2.76 -0.76
CA ASP A 32 -1.27 2.08 -2.02
C ASP A 32 -0.97 0.58 -1.89
N ARG A 33 0.23 0.18 -1.44
CA ARG A 33 0.58 -1.23 -1.23
C ARG A 33 -0.38 -1.94 -0.28
N LEU A 34 -0.74 -1.33 0.83
CA LEU A 34 -1.71 -1.90 1.78
C LEU A 34 -3.09 -2.12 1.13
N SER A 35 -3.50 -1.25 0.20
CA SER A 35 -4.74 -1.43 -0.55
C SER A 35 -4.71 -2.70 -1.41
N TYR A 36 -3.59 -2.97 -2.10
CA TYR A 36 -3.41 -4.21 -2.87
C TYR A 36 -3.46 -5.44 -1.95
N PHE A 37 -2.75 -5.41 -0.83
CA PHE A 37 -2.66 -6.57 0.06
C PHE A 37 -4.02 -6.91 0.69
N ASN A 38 -4.75 -5.89 1.13
CA ASN A 38 -6.08 -6.08 1.71
C ASN A 38 -7.08 -6.66 0.72
N ILE A 39 -7.08 -6.21 -0.54
CA ILE A 39 -8.04 -6.73 -1.51
C ILE A 39 -7.66 -8.15 -1.99
N VAL A 40 -6.36 -8.46 -2.10
CA VAL A 40 -5.88 -9.82 -2.38
C VAL A 40 -6.30 -10.78 -1.27
N ARG A 41 -6.11 -10.41 0.01
CA ARG A 41 -6.55 -11.25 1.14
C ARG A 41 -8.05 -11.53 1.12
N GLN A 42 -8.85 -10.51 0.81
CA GLN A 42 -10.29 -10.66 0.67
C GLN A 42 -10.66 -11.59 -0.50
N LEU A 43 -9.97 -11.46 -1.64
CA LEU A 43 -10.15 -12.37 -2.78
C LEU A 43 -9.78 -13.80 -2.43
N VAL A 44 -8.66 -14.03 -1.74
CA VAL A 44 -8.22 -15.37 -1.31
C VAL A 44 -9.28 -16.00 -0.41
N ASN A 45 -9.76 -15.25 0.58
CA ASN A 45 -10.80 -15.73 1.48
C ASN A 45 -12.11 -16.03 0.74
N ALA A 46 -12.56 -15.12 -0.13
CA ALA A 46 -13.78 -15.31 -0.91
C ALA A 46 -13.68 -16.52 -1.87
N GLN A 47 -12.61 -16.61 -2.66
CA GLN A 47 -12.46 -17.62 -3.71
C GLN A 47 -12.07 -18.99 -3.16
N PHE A 48 -11.07 -19.07 -2.28
CA PHE A 48 -10.45 -20.34 -1.90
C PHE A 48 -10.93 -20.89 -0.57
N VAL A 49 -11.32 -20.02 0.38
CA VAL A 49 -11.75 -20.46 1.72
C VAL A 49 -13.27 -20.61 1.78
N LEU A 50 -14.00 -19.57 1.37
CA LEU A 50 -15.46 -19.54 1.45
C LEU A 50 -16.13 -20.11 0.20
N SER A 51 -15.42 -20.15 -0.93
CA SER A 51 -16.00 -20.46 -2.26
C SER A 51 -17.20 -19.56 -2.61
N ASP A 52 -17.19 -18.31 -2.13
CA ASP A 52 -18.23 -17.31 -2.35
C ASP A 52 -17.95 -16.56 -3.66
N GLN A 53 -18.57 -17.05 -4.74
CA GLN A 53 -18.42 -16.48 -6.07
C GLN A 53 -19.06 -15.09 -6.23
N GLU A 54 -20.11 -14.79 -5.47
CA GLU A 54 -20.76 -13.48 -5.54
C GLU A 54 -19.84 -12.42 -4.91
N LEU A 55 -19.28 -12.72 -3.74
CA LEU A 55 -18.31 -11.85 -3.09
C LEU A 55 -17.05 -11.69 -3.94
N ALA A 56 -16.51 -12.79 -4.48
CA ALA A 56 -15.34 -12.72 -5.37
C ALA A 56 -15.61 -11.81 -6.59
N THR A 57 -16.77 -11.95 -7.22
CA THR A 57 -17.18 -11.10 -8.35
C THR A 57 -17.26 -9.63 -7.94
N ARG A 58 -17.84 -9.33 -6.78
CA ARG A 58 -17.95 -7.97 -6.25
C ARG A 58 -16.58 -7.35 -5.99
N LEU A 59 -15.66 -8.11 -5.41
CA LEU A 59 -14.28 -7.67 -5.16
C LEU A 59 -13.51 -7.40 -6.46
N TRP A 60 -13.71 -8.21 -7.50
CA TRP A 60 -13.14 -7.94 -8.82
C TRP A 60 -13.71 -6.68 -9.47
N GLN A 61 -15.01 -6.41 -9.27
CA GLN A 61 -15.60 -5.14 -9.70
C GLN A 61 -15.00 -3.95 -8.93
N ASP A 62 -14.80 -4.08 -7.62
CA ASP A 62 -14.16 -3.04 -6.80
C ASP A 62 -12.72 -2.74 -7.25
N ILE A 63 -11.97 -3.77 -7.66
CA ILE A 63 -10.61 -3.62 -8.24
C ILE A 63 -10.67 -2.78 -9.52
N TYR A 64 -11.62 -3.08 -10.40
CA TYR A 64 -11.82 -2.35 -11.65
C TYR A 64 -12.25 -0.90 -11.40
N ASP A 65 -13.24 -0.68 -10.55
CA ASP A 65 -13.80 0.64 -10.25
C ASP A 65 -12.76 1.57 -9.59
N ARG A 66 -11.79 0.99 -8.88
CA ARG A 66 -10.69 1.71 -8.20
C ARG A 66 -9.44 1.87 -9.06
N ASP A 67 -9.46 1.39 -10.31
CA ASP A 67 -8.32 1.40 -11.23
C ASP A 67 -7.05 0.78 -10.61
N LEU A 68 -7.23 -0.32 -9.86
CA LEU A 68 -6.11 -1.08 -9.31
C LEU A 68 -5.47 -1.93 -10.41
N ASP A 69 -4.15 -2.12 -10.33
CA ASP A 69 -3.40 -2.94 -11.27
C ASP A 69 -3.82 -4.41 -11.18
N LEU A 70 -4.59 -4.87 -12.17
CA LEU A 70 -5.03 -6.26 -12.30
C LEU A 70 -3.86 -7.25 -12.37
N GLY A 71 -2.75 -6.86 -13.02
CA GLY A 71 -1.56 -7.70 -13.16
C GLY A 71 -0.91 -7.94 -11.80
N ARG A 72 -0.73 -6.87 -11.03
CA ARG A 72 -0.22 -6.93 -9.65
C ARG A 72 -1.13 -7.74 -8.73
N ILE A 73 -2.45 -7.55 -8.80
CA ILE A 73 -3.42 -8.34 -8.02
C ILE A 73 -3.33 -9.82 -8.40
N THR A 74 -3.30 -10.14 -9.70
CA THR A 74 -3.23 -11.52 -10.19
C THR A 74 -1.93 -12.20 -9.76
N HIS A 75 -0.80 -11.47 -9.83
CA HIS A 75 0.48 -11.95 -9.35
C HIS A 75 0.44 -12.30 -7.87
N LEU A 76 -0.03 -11.37 -7.01
CA LEU A 76 -0.14 -11.62 -5.58
C LEU A 76 -1.13 -12.74 -5.26
N LEU A 77 -2.22 -12.87 -6.02
CA LEU A 77 -3.23 -13.91 -5.80
C LEU A 77 -2.69 -15.32 -6.03
N TYR A 78 -1.88 -15.53 -7.08
CA TYR A 78 -1.45 -16.86 -7.51
C TYR A 78 0.03 -17.19 -7.24
N CYS A 79 0.90 -16.20 -7.04
CA CYS A 79 2.33 -16.40 -6.78
C CYS A 79 2.69 -16.29 -5.30
N CYS A 80 1.88 -15.63 -4.47
CA CYS A 80 2.09 -15.60 -3.03
C CYS A 80 1.65 -16.92 -2.37
N SER A 81 2.55 -17.52 -1.60
CA SER A 81 2.31 -18.79 -0.91
C SER A 81 1.55 -18.63 0.41
N VAL A 82 1.69 -17.48 1.08
CA VAL A 82 1.08 -17.20 2.39
C VAL A 82 0.60 -15.75 2.46
N HIS A 83 -0.68 -15.52 2.17
CA HIS A 83 -1.23 -14.15 2.11
C HIS A 83 -1.35 -13.45 3.47
N ASP A 84 -1.37 -14.19 4.58
CA ASP A 84 -1.40 -13.62 5.93
C ASP A 84 -0.03 -13.11 6.42
N ASP A 85 1.06 -13.48 5.73
CA ASP A 85 2.40 -13.01 6.05
C ASP A 85 2.72 -11.75 5.22
N ASP A 86 2.80 -10.62 5.92
CA ASP A 86 3.13 -9.32 5.34
C ASP A 86 4.50 -9.29 4.65
N GLU A 87 5.50 -10.03 5.13
CA GLU A 87 6.84 -10.07 4.52
C GLU A 87 6.83 -10.87 3.21
N VAL A 88 6.11 -11.98 3.18
CA VAL A 88 5.95 -12.79 1.96
C VAL A 88 5.19 -11.99 0.90
N MET A 89 4.09 -11.32 1.29
CA MET A 89 3.34 -10.44 0.40
C MET A 89 4.21 -9.30 -0.14
N ARG A 90 5.03 -8.66 0.70
CA ARG A 90 6.01 -7.64 0.27
C ARG A 90 7.01 -8.18 -0.72
N PHE A 91 7.57 -9.35 -0.45
CA PHE A 91 8.61 -9.94 -1.29
C PHE A 91 8.10 -10.29 -2.69
N GLU A 92 6.91 -10.88 -2.82
CA GLU A 92 6.30 -11.14 -4.13
C GLU A 92 5.88 -9.85 -4.83
N ASP A 93 5.40 -8.86 -4.08
CA ASP A 93 5.09 -7.54 -4.63
C ASP A 93 6.33 -6.85 -5.23
N ASP A 94 7.44 -6.84 -4.49
CA ASP A 94 8.71 -6.27 -4.95
C ASP A 94 9.23 -7.00 -6.20
N LYS A 95 9.12 -8.33 -6.25
CA LYS A 95 9.45 -9.10 -7.45
C LYS A 95 8.63 -8.66 -8.65
N TYR A 96 7.30 -8.53 -8.51
CA TYR A 96 6.45 -8.07 -9.60
C TYR A 96 6.85 -6.69 -10.10
N LEU A 97 7.07 -5.74 -9.19
CA LEU A 97 7.50 -4.39 -9.53
C LEU A 97 8.83 -4.39 -10.29
N SER A 98 9.78 -5.24 -9.89
CA SER A 98 11.07 -5.37 -10.61
C SER A 98 10.98 -5.96 -12.03
N LEU A 99 9.84 -6.57 -12.40
CA LEU A 99 9.61 -7.11 -13.75
C LEU A 99 9.04 -6.05 -14.71
N ILE A 100 8.45 -4.99 -14.17
CA ILE A 100 7.76 -3.96 -14.93
C ILE A 100 8.50 -2.61 -14.93
N ASP A 101 9.49 -2.43 -14.04
CA ASP A 101 10.47 -1.34 -14.06
C ASP A 101 11.53 -1.52 -15.18
#